data_AF-A0A928BHQ3-F1
#
_entry.id   AF-A0A928BHQ3-F1
#
_cell.length_a   1.000
_cell.length_b   1.000
_cell.length_c   1.000
_cell.angle_alpha   90.00
_cell.angle_beta   90.00
_cell.angle_gamma   90.00
#
_symmetry.space_group_name_H-M   'P 1'
#
loop_
_entity.id
_entity.type
_entity.pdbx_description
1 polymer ?
#
loop_
_entity_poly.entity_id
_entity_poly.type
_entity_poly.pdbx_seq_one_letter_code
_entity_poly.pdbx_strand_id
1 'polypeptide(L)'
;MLQNSNFVTTFVTSMSTIMNNRLKQFLAAENITQAQFADNINVVRASVSHVLSGRNNPSFDFIKAMMAQYPRLNMDWLIFGKGRMYKDSAPVPDEGQLFPIDIEIPARITETDHQDIIPEPEPSSNSLNTPDTTIQMSVTQRKVSKIIILYDDGTFQEM
;
A
#
# COMPACT_ATOMS: atom_id res chain seq x y z
N MET A 1 22.89 34.53 12.57
CA MET A 1 21.80 34.24 13.53
C MET A 1 20.69 33.50 12.80
N LEU A 2 20.48 32.24 13.18
CA LEU A 2 19.21 31.48 13.25
C LEU A 2 18.09 31.81 12.23
N GLN A 3 18.03 31.06 11.10
CA GLN A 3 16.76 30.85 10.38
C GLN A 3 16.53 29.43 9.82
N ASN A 4 17.31 28.43 10.22
CA ASN A 4 17.13 27.05 9.73
C ASN A 4 16.10 26.23 10.53
N SER A 5 15.47 26.81 11.55
CA SER A 5 14.63 26.06 12.50
C SER A 5 13.18 25.86 12.04
N ASN A 6 12.66 26.66 11.11
CA ASN A 6 11.22 26.65 10.80
C ASN A 6 10.81 25.65 9.72
N PHE A 7 11.65 25.36 8.72
CA PHE A 7 11.27 24.52 7.59
C PHE A 7 11.16 23.03 7.96
N VAL A 8 12.20 22.49 8.61
CA VAL A 8 12.22 21.09 9.09
C VAL A 8 11.11 20.87 10.12
N THR A 9 10.94 21.82 11.05
CA THR A 9 9.89 21.75 12.07
C THR A 9 8.50 21.75 11.44
N THR A 10 8.23 22.62 10.46
CA THR A 10 6.91 22.69 9.81
C THR A 10 6.55 21.39 9.06
N PHE A 11 7.50 20.80 8.32
CA PHE A 11 7.25 19.56 7.59
C PHE A 11 7.03 18.36 8.53
N VAL A 12 7.86 18.24 9.58
CA VAL A 12 7.75 17.17 10.58
C VAL A 12 6.48 17.31 11.41
N THR A 13 6.11 18.52 11.84
CA THR A 13 4.86 18.79 12.56
C THR A 13 3.64 18.52 11.67
N SER A 14 3.71 18.86 10.37
CA SER A 14 2.64 18.57 9.41
C SER A 14 2.43 17.06 9.23
N MET A 15 3.50 16.27 9.02
CA MET A 15 3.39 14.82 8.91
C MET A 15 2.89 14.15 10.20
N SER A 16 3.39 14.60 11.36
CA SER A 16 2.94 14.11 12.67
C SER A 16 1.43 14.31 12.84
N THR A 17 0.93 15.51 12.57
CA THR A 17 -0.49 15.86 12.67
C THR A 17 -1.38 14.93 11.83
N ILE A 18 -0.95 14.59 10.61
CA ILE A 18 -1.72 13.72 9.71
C ILE A 18 -1.74 12.27 10.22
N MET A 19 -0.62 11.76 10.76
CA MET A 19 -0.56 10.41 11.36
C MET A 19 -1.44 10.28 12.60
N ASN A 20 -1.45 11.30 13.46
CA ASN A 20 -2.26 11.31 14.69
C ASN A 20 -3.76 11.22 14.39
N ASN A 21 -4.23 11.92 13.34
CA ASN A 21 -5.62 11.83 12.91
C ASN A 21 -6.00 10.44 12.39
N ARG A 22 -5.10 9.79 11.66
CA ARG A 22 -5.30 8.41 11.19
C ARG A 22 -5.27 7.40 12.33
N LEU A 23 -4.43 7.61 13.32
CA LEU A 23 -4.45 6.81 14.55
C LEU A 23 -5.81 6.95 15.26
N LYS A 24 -6.37 8.16 15.38
CA LYS A 24 -7.73 8.37 15.93
C LYS A 24 -8.80 7.62 15.12
N GLN A 25 -8.73 7.67 13.79
CA GLN A 25 -9.65 6.93 12.92
C GLN A 25 -9.56 5.42 13.13
N PHE A 26 -8.35 4.90 13.26
CA PHE A 26 -8.12 3.49 13.57
C PHE A 26 -8.73 3.09 14.92
N LEU A 27 -8.50 3.86 15.98
CA LEU A 27 -9.08 3.57 17.30
C LEU A 27 -10.61 3.55 17.27
N ALA A 28 -11.21 4.47 16.51
CA ALA A 28 -12.66 4.50 16.32
C ALA A 28 -13.18 3.29 15.53
N ALA A 29 -12.45 2.86 14.49
CA ALA A 29 -12.81 1.69 13.68
C ALA A 29 -12.72 0.37 14.47
N GLU A 30 -11.71 0.24 15.32
CA GLU A 30 -11.56 -0.90 16.23
C GLU A 30 -12.51 -0.84 17.44
N ASN A 31 -13.21 0.28 17.64
CA ASN A 31 -14.06 0.55 18.81
C ASN A 31 -13.30 0.37 20.15
N ILE A 32 -12.06 0.85 20.19
CA ILE A 32 -11.19 0.78 21.38
C ILE A 32 -10.85 2.19 21.89
N THR A 33 -10.80 2.33 23.21
CA THR A 33 -10.37 3.56 23.87
C THR A 33 -8.85 3.73 23.79
N GLN A 34 -8.34 4.94 24.01
CA GLN A 34 -6.90 5.21 24.07
C GLN A 34 -6.20 4.39 25.18
N ALA A 35 -6.91 4.17 26.30
CA ALA A 35 -6.41 3.37 27.41
C ALA A 35 -6.27 1.89 27.01
N GLN A 36 -7.31 1.31 26.43
CA GLN A 36 -7.26 -0.07 25.92
C GLN A 36 -6.17 -0.23 24.86
N PHE A 37 -6.04 0.71 23.94
CA PHE A 37 -4.97 0.68 22.95
C PHE A 37 -3.58 0.69 23.59
N ALA A 38 -3.34 1.56 24.58
CA ALA A 38 -2.09 1.61 25.31
C ALA A 38 -1.76 0.27 25.98
N ASP A 39 -2.77 -0.32 26.62
CA ASP A 39 -2.65 -1.60 27.31
C ASP A 39 -2.37 -2.73 26.29
N ASN A 40 -3.04 -2.73 25.13
CA ASN A 40 -2.86 -3.73 24.07
C ASN A 40 -1.45 -3.75 23.48
N ILE A 41 -0.84 -2.57 23.26
CA ILE A 41 0.52 -2.48 22.72
C ILE A 41 1.60 -2.36 23.82
N ASN A 42 1.20 -2.52 25.09
CA ASN A 42 2.06 -2.45 26.26
C ASN A 42 2.91 -1.17 26.34
N VAL A 43 2.28 0.00 26.14
CA VAL A 43 2.90 1.31 26.32
C VAL A 43 2.18 2.12 27.40
N VAL A 44 2.88 3.11 27.96
CA VAL A 44 2.27 4.01 28.96
C VAL A 44 1.13 4.83 28.31
N ARG A 45 -0.03 4.88 28.95
CA ARG A 45 -1.23 5.63 28.49
C ARG A 45 -0.93 7.11 28.16
N ALA A 46 -0.06 7.74 28.93
CA ALA A 46 0.41 9.10 28.67
C ALA A 46 1.12 9.22 27.30
N SER A 47 1.87 8.20 26.88
CA SER A 47 2.52 8.17 25.57
C SER A 47 1.50 8.26 24.44
N VAL A 48 0.43 7.45 24.51
CA VAL A 48 -0.68 7.47 23.53
C VAL A 48 -1.35 8.84 23.49
N SER A 49 -1.64 9.45 24.64
CA SER A 49 -2.26 10.78 24.70
C SER A 49 -1.38 11.86 24.07
N HIS A 50 -0.07 11.84 24.33
CA HIS A 50 0.88 12.81 23.74
C HIS A 50 1.04 12.64 22.22
N VAL A 51 1.00 11.40 21.72
CA VAL A 51 0.98 11.12 20.28
C VAL A 51 -0.31 11.66 19.66
N LEU A 52 -1.48 11.30 20.20
CA LEU A 52 -2.78 11.71 19.63
C LEU A 52 -3.03 13.21 19.66
N SER A 53 -2.41 13.94 20.59
CA SER A 53 -2.43 15.41 20.65
C SER A 53 -1.43 16.07 19.70
N GLY A 54 -0.49 15.32 19.12
CA GLY A 54 0.56 15.83 18.24
C GLY A 54 1.65 16.60 18.95
N ARG A 55 1.73 16.49 20.28
CA ARG A 55 2.83 17.06 21.05
C ARG A 55 4.12 16.27 20.83
N ASN A 56 4.00 14.95 20.62
CA ASN A 56 5.12 14.05 20.42
C ASN A 56 4.93 13.17 19.19
N ASN A 57 6.04 12.77 18.57
CA ASN A 57 6.06 11.68 17.60
C ASN A 57 6.07 10.31 18.32
N PRO A 58 5.45 9.27 17.74
CA PRO A 58 5.57 7.92 18.26
C PRO A 58 7.04 7.45 18.19
N SER A 59 7.49 6.76 19.23
CA SER A 59 8.83 6.14 19.23
C SER A 59 8.86 4.92 18.31
N PHE A 60 10.07 4.47 17.95
CA PHE A 60 10.22 3.23 17.18
C PHE A 60 9.58 2.03 17.88
N ASP A 61 9.73 1.91 19.21
CA ASP A 61 9.12 0.80 19.96
C ASP A 61 7.60 0.88 19.99
N PHE A 62 7.01 2.09 20.02
CA PHE A 62 5.56 2.27 19.88
C PHE A 62 5.08 1.72 18.52
N ILE A 63 5.76 2.11 17.44
CA ILE A 63 5.40 1.66 16.08
C ILE A 63 5.57 0.14 15.97
N LYS A 64 6.68 -0.40 16.47
CA LYS A 64 6.97 -1.85 16.46
C LYS A 64 5.91 -2.65 17.22
N ALA A 65 5.53 -2.21 18.42
CA ALA A 65 4.49 -2.86 19.21
C ALA A 65 3.13 -2.81 18.50
N MET A 66 2.80 -1.68 17.87
CA MET A 66 1.59 -1.54 17.07
C MET A 66 1.58 -2.48 15.85
N MET A 67 2.71 -2.62 15.14
CA MET A 67 2.83 -3.55 14.01
C MET A 67 2.60 -5.00 14.43
N ALA A 68 3.16 -5.40 15.57
CA ALA A 68 3.01 -6.74 16.10
C ALA A 68 1.57 -7.02 16.55
N GLN A 69 0.94 -6.06 17.23
CA GLN A 69 -0.41 -6.23 17.78
C GLN A 69 -1.51 -6.15 16.72
N TYR A 70 -1.33 -5.33 15.69
CA TYR A 70 -2.33 -5.09 14.63
C TYR A 70 -1.76 -5.41 13.24
N PRO A 71 -1.51 -6.69 12.92
CA PRO A 71 -0.81 -7.08 11.68
C PRO A 71 -1.61 -6.75 10.40
N ARG A 72 -2.93 -6.68 10.53
CA ARG A 72 -3.85 -6.26 9.45
C ARG A 72 -3.82 -4.76 9.17
N LEU A 73 -3.33 -3.94 10.10
CA LEU A 73 -3.20 -2.50 9.89
C LEU A 73 -2.10 -2.23 8.84
N ASN A 74 -2.42 -1.37 7.89
CA ASN A 74 -1.46 -0.90 6.91
C ASN A 74 -0.66 0.28 7.48
N MET A 75 0.63 0.07 7.75
CA MET A 75 1.51 1.12 8.28
C MET A 75 1.81 2.21 7.26
N ASP A 76 1.80 1.92 5.96
CA ASP A 76 1.94 2.95 4.93
C ASP A 76 0.73 3.88 4.90
N TRP A 77 -0.46 3.33 5.14
CA TRP A 77 -1.65 4.14 5.32
C TRP A 77 -1.55 4.97 6.59
N LEU A 78 -1.06 4.44 7.70
CA LEU A 78 -0.95 5.16 8.97
C LEU A 78 0.10 6.29 8.94
N ILE A 79 1.25 6.05 8.32
CA ILE A 79 2.40 6.97 8.34
C ILE A 79 2.37 7.91 7.14
N PHE A 80 2.23 7.38 5.91
CA PHE A 80 2.37 8.15 4.66
C PHE A 80 1.05 8.50 3.99
N GLY A 81 -0.03 7.80 4.32
CA GLY A 81 -1.38 8.11 3.86
C GLY A 81 -1.70 7.39 2.56
N LYS A 82 -0.95 6.30 2.30
CA LYS A 82 -1.01 5.56 1.05
C LYS A 82 -1.77 4.25 1.25
N GLY A 83 -2.68 3.95 0.34
CA GLY A 83 -3.48 2.72 0.36
C GLY A 83 -4.68 2.79 1.31
N ARG A 84 -5.22 1.61 1.67
CA ARG A 84 -6.33 1.45 2.62
C ARG A 84 -5.83 1.27 4.04
N MET A 85 -6.70 1.55 5.04
CA MET A 85 -6.40 1.35 6.46
C MET A 85 -6.01 -0.10 6.77
N TYR A 86 -6.72 -1.07 6.22
CA TYR A 86 -6.41 -2.48 6.41
C TYR A 86 -5.82 -3.08 5.14
N LYS A 87 -4.93 -4.06 5.33
CA LYS A 87 -4.42 -4.92 4.26
C LYS A 87 -5.52 -5.90 3.82
N ASP A 88 -5.57 -6.19 2.53
CA ASP A 88 -6.65 -7.00 1.93
C ASP A 88 -6.51 -8.51 2.16
N SER A 89 -5.37 -8.95 2.69
CA SER A 89 -5.10 -10.34 3.06
C SER A 89 -4.52 -10.42 4.47
N ALA A 90 -4.99 -11.39 5.24
CA ALA A 90 -4.36 -11.75 6.51
C ALA A 90 -2.89 -12.14 6.25
N PRO A 91 -1.97 -11.90 7.20
CA PRO A 91 -0.67 -12.52 7.14
C PRO A 91 -0.90 -14.03 7.14
N VAL A 92 -0.65 -14.68 6.01
CA VAL A 92 -0.55 -16.13 5.98
C VAL A 92 0.69 -16.44 6.83
N PRO A 93 0.59 -17.21 7.93
CA PRO A 93 1.77 -17.75 8.56
C PRO A 93 2.57 -18.48 7.50
N ASP A 94 3.88 -18.29 7.49
CA ASP A 94 4.82 -19.00 6.61
C ASP A 94 4.81 -20.50 7.00
N GLU A 95 3.75 -21.21 6.64
CA GLU A 95 3.73 -22.66 6.62
C GLU A 95 4.00 -23.06 5.18
N GLY A 96 5.20 -23.63 4.99
CA GLY A 96 5.80 -23.92 3.70
C GLY A 96 4.84 -24.50 2.68
N GLN A 97 4.87 -23.93 1.48
CA GLN A 97 4.25 -24.50 0.29
C GLN A 97 4.81 -25.91 0.05
N LEU A 98 4.08 -26.94 0.49
CA LEU A 98 4.21 -28.27 -0.07
C LEU A 98 3.51 -28.25 -1.42
N PHE A 99 4.31 -28.30 -2.48
CA PHE A 99 3.86 -28.37 -3.86
C PHE A 99 2.81 -29.49 -4.04
N PRO A 100 1.76 -29.29 -4.87
CA PRO A 100 0.83 -30.35 -5.19
C PRO A 100 1.56 -31.53 -5.83
N ILE A 101 1.28 -32.73 -5.32
CA ILE A 101 1.76 -33.99 -5.87
C ILE A 101 1.12 -34.17 -7.25
N ASP A 102 1.94 -34.30 -8.30
CA ASP A 102 1.49 -34.71 -9.63
C ASP A 102 0.96 -36.15 -9.55
N ILE A 103 -0.36 -36.30 -9.48
CA ILE A 103 -1.02 -37.59 -9.66
C ILE A 103 -1.33 -37.73 -11.14
N GLU A 104 -0.47 -38.46 -11.85
CA GLU A 104 -0.74 -38.97 -13.20
C GLU A 104 -1.98 -39.88 -13.15
N ILE A 105 -3.07 -39.48 -13.81
CA ILE A 105 -4.21 -40.36 -14.06
C ILE A 105 -4.10 -40.87 -15.50
N PRO A 106 -3.86 -42.17 -15.74
CA PRO A 106 -3.79 -42.72 -17.08
C PRO A 106 -5.18 -42.75 -17.73
N ALA A 107 -5.23 -42.23 -18.96
CA ALA A 107 -6.40 -42.20 -19.82
C ALA A 107 -6.94 -43.61 -20.09
N ARG A 108 -8.26 -43.77 -19.99
CA ARG A 108 -8.98 -44.89 -20.62
C ARG A 108 -10.27 -44.38 -21.25
N ILE A 109 -10.19 -44.12 -22.56
CA ILE A 109 -11.32 -44.02 -23.48
C ILE A 109 -11.19 -45.20 -24.43
N THR A 110 -12.25 -46.00 -24.55
CA THR A 110 -12.54 -47.00 -25.59
C THR A 110 -13.99 -47.38 -25.25
N GLU A 111 -14.99 -47.00 -26.03
CA GLU A 111 -15.40 -47.50 -27.36
C GLU A 111 -15.93 -46.29 -28.18
N THR A 112 -15.83 -46.20 -29.50
CA THR A 112 -16.47 -47.09 -30.48
C THR A 112 -15.87 -46.94 -31.90
N ASP A 113 -16.20 -47.96 -32.66
CA ASP A 113 -15.81 -48.40 -33.99
C ASP A 113 -16.26 -47.50 -35.19
N HIS A 114 -15.40 -47.57 -36.22
CA HIS A 114 -15.65 -47.49 -37.68
C HIS A 114 -16.07 -46.21 -38.45
N GLN A 115 -15.05 -45.70 -39.16
CA GLN A 115 -14.92 -45.45 -40.62
C GLN A 115 -15.49 -44.19 -41.31
N ASP A 116 -14.55 -43.31 -41.67
CA ASP A 116 -14.31 -42.60 -42.94
C ASP A 116 -15.49 -42.22 -43.87
N ILE A 117 -15.65 -40.92 -44.12
CA ILE A 117 -15.34 -40.20 -45.39
C ILE A 117 -15.84 -38.73 -45.28
N ILE A 118 -14.98 -37.79 -45.66
CA ILE A 118 -15.08 -36.31 -45.58
C ILE A 118 -16.10 -35.74 -46.59
N PRO A 119 -16.79 -34.62 -46.27
CA PRO A 119 -16.58 -33.40 -47.07
C PRO A 119 -16.53 -32.10 -46.24
N GLU A 120 -15.61 -31.21 -46.63
CA GLU A 120 -15.41 -29.85 -46.11
C GLU A 120 -16.34 -28.83 -46.80
N PRO A 121 -16.83 -27.81 -46.06
CA PRO A 121 -17.19 -26.54 -46.68
C PRO A 121 -16.60 -25.31 -45.97
N GLU A 122 -16.11 -24.41 -46.84
CA GLU A 122 -15.56 -23.06 -46.66
C GLU A 122 -16.31 -22.12 -45.70
N PRO A 123 -15.59 -21.27 -44.93
CA PRO A 123 -16.19 -20.22 -44.10
C PRO A 123 -16.30 -18.86 -44.82
N SER A 124 -17.47 -18.27 -44.59
CA SER A 124 -17.98 -16.95 -44.93
C SER A 124 -17.20 -15.74 -44.36
N SER A 125 -16.84 -14.83 -45.27
CA SER A 125 -17.05 -13.36 -45.27
C SER A 125 -16.88 -12.50 -44.00
N ASN A 126 -15.90 -11.58 -44.10
CA ASN A 126 -16.04 -10.11 -44.07
C ASN A 126 -15.37 -9.25 -42.96
N SER A 127 -14.47 -8.40 -43.49
CA SER A 127 -14.20 -6.98 -43.18
C SER A 127 -13.23 -6.63 -42.06
N LEU A 128 -11.99 -6.36 -42.48
CA LEU A 128 -11.12 -5.36 -41.85
C LEU A 128 -11.84 -4.02 -41.80
N ASN A 129 -12.00 -3.46 -40.61
CA ASN A 129 -12.19 -2.02 -40.40
C ASN A 129 -11.32 -1.61 -39.23
N THR A 130 -10.22 -0.91 -39.52
CA THR A 130 -9.55 -0.02 -38.58
C THR A 130 -10.42 1.23 -38.40
N PRO A 131 -10.43 1.82 -37.20
CA PRO A 131 -9.71 3.08 -37.10
C PRO A 131 -8.79 3.13 -35.88
N ASP A 132 -7.59 3.64 -36.14
CA ASP A 132 -6.70 4.29 -35.20
C ASP A 132 -7.43 4.87 -33.98
N THR A 133 -7.19 4.26 -32.82
CA THR A 133 -7.25 5.00 -31.55
C THR A 133 -5.82 5.29 -31.19
N THR A 134 -5.35 6.45 -31.64
CA THR A 134 -4.15 7.09 -31.13
C THR A 134 -4.24 7.12 -29.61
N ILE A 135 -3.42 6.32 -28.93
CA ILE A 135 -3.15 6.52 -27.52
C ILE A 135 -2.39 7.85 -27.43
N GLN A 136 -3.13 8.95 -27.28
CA GLN A 136 -2.57 10.23 -26.90
C GLN A 136 -2.10 10.10 -25.46
N MET A 137 -0.89 9.57 -25.27
CA MET A 137 -0.12 9.85 -24.07
C MET A 137 0.05 11.37 -24.03
N SER A 138 -0.79 12.05 -23.25
CA SER A 138 -0.54 13.44 -22.89
C SER A 138 0.73 13.44 -22.05
N VAL A 139 1.86 13.60 -22.73
CA VAL A 139 3.08 14.03 -22.08
C VAL A 139 2.81 15.47 -21.67
N THR A 140 2.19 15.65 -20.51
CA THR A 140 2.08 16.95 -19.85
C THR A 140 3.50 17.49 -19.76
N GLN A 141 3.81 18.51 -20.56
CA GLN A 141 5.08 19.22 -20.46
C GLN A 141 5.23 19.71 -19.02
N ARG A 142 6.19 19.15 -18.29
CA ARG A 142 6.43 19.53 -16.90
C ARG A 142 6.99 20.93 -16.88
N LYS A 143 6.22 21.87 -16.33
CA LYS A 143 6.71 23.20 -16.02
C LYS A 143 7.45 23.15 -14.68
N VAL A 144 8.71 23.58 -14.68
CA VAL A 144 9.46 23.76 -13.43
C VAL A 144 8.80 24.93 -12.69
N SER A 145 8.24 24.65 -11.52
CA SER A 145 7.62 25.68 -10.67
C SER A 145 8.60 26.27 -9.65
N LYS A 146 9.63 25.52 -9.25
CA LYS A 146 10.62 25.92 -8.24
C LYS A 146 11.84 25.01 -8.30
N ILE A 147 13.03 25.55 -8.07
CA ILE A 147 14.27 24.78 -7.85
C ILE A 147 14.78 25.08 -6.44
N ILE A 148 15.16 24.02 -5.71
CA ILE A 148 15.84 24.12 -4.42
C ILE A 148 17.21 23.44 -4.55
N ILE A 149 18.27 24.20 -4.35
CA ILE A 149 19.65 23.72 -4.31
C ILE A 149 20.00 23.44 -2.85
N LEU A 150 20.45 22.24 -2.54
CA LEU A 150 20.91 21.83 -1.21
C LEU A 150 22.43 21.67 -1.23
N TYR A 151 23.11 22.37 -0.33
CA TYR A 151 24.57 22.30 -0.17
C TYR A 151 24.93 21.28 0.91
N ASP A 152 26.16 20.78 0.87
CA ASP A 152 26.70 19.79 1.81
C ASP A 152 26.88 20.35 3.24
N ASP A 153 27.02 21.66 3.38
CA ASP A 153 27.04 22.39 4.64
C ASP A 153 25.64 22.58 5.28
N GLY A 154 24.60 22.05 4.63
CA GLY A 154 23.21 22.10 5.09
C GLY A 154 22.49 23.42 4.79
N THR A 155 23.09 24.32 4.01
CA THR A 155 22.41 25.51 3.48
C THR A 155 21.59 25.17 2.24
N PHE A 156 20.66 26.05 1.86
CA PHE A 156 19.88 25.88 0.64
C PHE A 156 19.58 27.21 -0.06
N GLN A 157 19.35 27.14 -1.38
CA GLN A 157 18.98 28.28 -2.20
C GLN A 157 17.74 27.96 -3.05
N GLU A 158 16.79 28.89 -3.11
CA GLU A 158 15.59 28.81 -3.93
C GLU A 158 15.73 29.71 -5.17
N MET A 159 15.38 29.19 -6.35
CA MET A 159 15.36 29.92 -7.63
C MET A 159 13.96 29.92 -8.27
#